data_AF-A0A5D5C744-F1
#
_entry.id   AF-A0A5D5C744-F1
#
_cell.length_a   1.000
_cell.length_b   1.000
_cell.length_c   1.000
_cell.angle_alpha   90.00
_cell.angle_beta   90.00
_cell.angle_gamma   90.00
#
_symmetry.space_group_name_H-M   'P 1'
#
loop_
_entity.id
_entity.type
_entity.pdbx_description
1 polymer ?
#
loop_
_entity_poly.entity_id
_entity_poly.type
_entity_poly.pdbx_seq_one_letter_code
_entity_poly.pdbx_strand_id
1 'polypeptide(L)'
;MKIRWIRISLVTILIIAVVFVGVIGFQKYQFSKSRNKVIMQMDRLMKDQDGDNFRRLDKKEDGVEIISYIPKTATKKDNEIIQKEIEKAKAEEVKKLNRDKDKQGIIFYTYQKEKMAEQVVSYKAVQSEYVKEGKTKFVLKDKKDICQNIVTDAETGALLTLGEVLIKNDETKLNLKSAVEQELIKTGDYAVKDVGNLGNIKSLVKWDQTDFELTNSELIVPVEIPGSSEPKKVKVQLANIASSVNKRYLPSSVKVPEVPKAKTNKRIALTFDDGPSASVTPGVLDTLKRYDVKATFFVLGSSVVQNPGLVKRELDEGHQVGSHSWDHPQLTKLSKQEVYNQILQTQKVVFDQTGYFPTTMRPPYGAVNKEVAEEIGLPIIQWSVDTEDWRNKNAGVVTQKVLAGATDGAIVLMHDIHKTTAASLDETLKQLKSQGYEFVTIDELYGEKLQIGKQYFDKTESRMVK
;
A
#
# COMPACT_ATOMS: atom_id res chain seq x y z
N MET A 1 71.54 -31.03 56.96
CA MET A 1 70.95 -31.15 55.61
C MET A 1 69.46 -30.74 55.51
N LYS A 2 68.60 -31.02 56.50
CA LYS A 2 67.14 -30.75 56.43
C LYS A 2 66.71 -29.28 56.28
N ILE A 3 67.41 -28.31 56.90
CA ILE A 3 67.02 -26.88 56.87
C ILE A 3 67.23 -26.23 55.48
N ARG A 4 68.24 -26.67 54.73
CA ARG A 4 68.55 -26.17 53.38
C ARG A 4 67.48 -26.58 52.37
N TRP A 5 66.96 -27.81 52.49
CA TRP A 5 65.85 -28.31 51.66
C TRP A 5 64.52 -27.63 51.97
N ILE A 6 64.23 -27.31 53.24
CA ILE A 6 63.02 -26.56 53.62
C ILE A 6 63.05 -25.13 53.05
N ARG A 7 64.20 -24.45 53.07
CA ARG A 7 64.35 -23.11 52.48
C ARG A 7 64.22 -23.11 50.96
N ILE A 8 64.80 -24.10 50.27
CA ILE A 8 64.63 -24.26 48.81
C ILE A 8 63.16 -24.53 48.48
N SER A 9 62.48 -25.37 49.26
CA SER A 9 61.06 -25.69 49.08
C SER A 9 60.15 -24.46 49.28
N LEU A 10 60.41 -23.64 50.30
CA LEU A 10 59.68 -22.38 50.53
C LEU A 10 59.90 -21.35 49.41
N VAL A 11 61.14 -21.20 48.92
CA VAL A 11 61.44 -20.31 47.79
C VAL A 11 60.74 -20.79 46.51
N THR A 12 60.69 -22.10 46.28
CA THR A 12 60.00 -22.69 45.13
C THR A 12 58.49 -22.46 45.21
N ILE A 13 57.89 -22.65 46.39
CA ILE A 13 56.47 -22.36 46.64
C ILE A 13 56.17 -20.87 46.41
N LEU A 14 57.05 -19.97 46.86
CA LEU A 14 56.90 -18.53 46.65
C LEU A 14 56.97 -18.16 45.16
N ILE A 15 57.90 -18.75 44.40
CA ILE A 15 58.01 -18.54 42.96
C ILE A 15 56.75 -19.05 42.24
N ILE A 16 56.27 -20.23 42.60
CA ILE A 16 55.02 -20.79 42.05
C ILE A 16 53.84 -19.87 42.37
N ALA A 17 53.75 -19.35 43.59
CA ALA A 17 52.70 -18.40 43.99
C ALA A 17 52.77 -17.09 43.18
N VAL A 18 53.98 -16.53 42.98
CA VAL A 18 54.18 -15.31 42.17
C VAL A 18 53.82 -15.54 40.69
N VAL A 19 54.23 -16.67 40.11
CA VAL A 19 53.85 -17.04 38.74
C VAL A 19 52.35 -17.24 38.64
N PHE A 20 51.72 -17.90 39.61
CA PHE A 20 50.28 -18.15 39.64
C PHE A 20 49.48 -16.84 39.74
N VAL A 21 49.90 -15.92 40.63
CA VAL A 21 49.32 -14.57 40.73
C VAL A 21 49.54 -13.77 39.44
N GLY A 22 50.72 -13.88 38.81
CA GLY A 22 51.03 -13.27 37.52
C GLY A 22 50.13 -13.77 36.38
N VAL A 23 49.89 -15.09 36.31
CA VAL A 23 48.97 -15.71 35.34
C VAL A 23 47.53 -15.25 35.57
N ILE A 24 47.07 -15.19 36.82
CA ILE A 24 45.73 -14.67 37.16
C ILE A 24 45.62 -13.19 36.78
N GLY A 25 46.63 -12.38 37.09
CA GLY A 25 46.70 -10.96 36.74
C GLY A 25 46.66 -10.75 35.22
N PHE A 26 47.45 -11.50 34.47
CA PHE A 26 47.45 -11.48 33.01
C PHE A 26 46.10 -11.93 32.42
N GLN A 27 45.48 -12.97 32.99
CA GLN A 27 44.14 -13.41 32.57
C GLN A 27 43.09 -12.34 32.83
N LYS A 28 43.09 -11.69 34.00
CA LYS A 28 42.19 -10.56 34.31
C LYS A 28 42.40 -9.37 33.38
N TYR A 29 43.66 -9.04 33.05
CA TYR A 29 43.99 -7.98 32.10
C TYR A 29 43.48 -8.29 30.69
N GLN A 30 43.75 -9.49 30.17
CA GLN A 30 43.26 -9.91 28.86
C GLN A 30 41.73 -9.95 28.81
N PHE A 31 41.10 -10.42 29.88
CA PHE A 31 39.65 -10.39 30.03
C PHE A 31 39.09 -8.97 29.98
N SER A 32 39.67 -8.02 30.73
CA SER A 32 39.28 -6.61 30.70
C SER A 32 39.48 -5.98 29.32
N LYS A 33 40.59 -6.30 28.64
CA LYS A 33 40.87 -5.85 27.27
C LYS A 33 39.84 -6.39 26.28
N SER A 34 39.49 -7.67 26.35
CA SER A 34 38.45 -8.27 25.49
C SER A 34 37.08 -7.65 25.75
N ARG A 35 36.71 -7.46 27.03
CA ARG A 35 35.47 -6.78 27.42
C ARG A 35 35.38 -5.38 26.81
N ASN A 36 36.41 -4.56 27.01
CA ASN A 36 36.44 -3.19 26.51
C ASN A 36 36.43 -3.14 24.98
N LYS A 37 37.05 -4.12 24.30
CA LYS A 37 36.99 -4.23 22.84
C LYS A 37 35.56 -4.39 22.33
N VAL A 38 34.75 -5.26 22.94
CA VAL A 38 33.36 -5.47 22.53
C VAL A 38 32.52 -4.21 22.79
N ILE A 39 32.69 -3.57 23.95
CA ILE A 39 31.98 -2.31 24.26
C ILE A 39 32.34 -1.22 23.24
N MET A 40 33.64 -1.02 22.95
CA MET A 40 34.09 -0.04 21.95
C MET A 40 33.56 -0.35 20.55
N GLN A 41 33.45 -1.62 20.17
CA GLN A 41 32.87 -2.01 18.88
C GLN A 41 31.39 -1.63 18.79
N MET A 42 30.62 -1.83 19.87
CA MET A 42 29.21 -1.43 19.92
C MET A 42 29.03 0.09 19.96
N ASP A 43 29.83 0.81 20.75
CA ASP A 43 29.82 2.27 20.78
C ASP A 43 30.12 2.86 19.39
N ARG A 44 31.12 2.29 18.69
CA ARG A 44 31.47 2.71 17.33
C ARG A 44 30.34 2.42 16.35
N LEU A 45 29.75 1.23 16.40
CA LEU A 45 28.62 0.86 15.55
C LEU A 45 27.45 1.84 15.70
N MET A 46 27.11 2.21 16.93
CA MET A 46 26.02 3.16 17.19
C MET A 46 26.37 4.58 16.74
N LYS A 47 27.63 5.00 16.92
CA LYS A 47 28.11 6.31 16.50
C LYS A 47 28.20 6.45 14.97
N ASP A 48 28.63 5.40 14.27
CA ASP A 48 28.69 5.38 12.81
C ASP A 48 27.28 5.43 12.21
N GLN A 49 26.27 4.85 12.88
CA GLN A 49 24.88 4.83 12.41
C GLN A 49 24.11 6.13 12.69
N ASP A 50 24.20 6.66 13.91
CA ASP A 50 23.31 7.76 14.35
C ASP A 50 24.07 8.93 15.03
N GLY A 51 25.40 8.98 14.88
CA GLY A 51 26.23 10.02 15.48
C GLY A 51 26.10 10.04 17.00
N ASP A 52 25.83 11.22 17.57
CA ASP A 52 25.58 11.38 19.02
C ASP A 52 24.07 11.46 19.35
N ASN A 53 23.19 10.99 18.44
CA ASN A 53 21.73 11.02 18.62
C ASN A 53 21.19 9.81 19.38
N PHE A 54 21.90 9.37 20.42
CA PHE A 54 21.41 8.37 21.34
C PHE A 54 21.79 8.71 22.78
N ARG A 55 21.15 8.01 23.73
CA ARG A 55 21.56 7.93 25.11
C ARG A 55 22.02 6.51 25.41
N ARG A 56 23.24 6.37 25.92
CA ARG A 56 23.76 5.10 26.41
C ARG A 56 23.45 4.96 27.90
N LEU A 57 23.00 3.78 28.29
CA LEU A 57 22.72 3.39 29.67
C LEU A 57 23.48 2.13 30.01
N ASP A 58 24.31 2.20 31.04
CA ASP A 58 25.07 1.06 31.55
C ASP A 58 24.48 0.65 32.91
N LYS A 59 24.08 -0.60 33.03
CA LYS A 59 23.58 -1.18 34.28
C LYS A 59 24.23 -2.54 34.54
N LYS A 60 24.36 -2.92 35.80
CA LYS A 60 24.82 -4.25 36.19
C LYS A 60 23.75 -4.90 37.05
N GLU A 61 23.28 -6.08 36.63
CA GLU A 61 22.25 -6.86 37.32
C GLU A 61 22.74 -8.31 37.42
N ASP A 62 22.76 -8.87 38.64
CA ASP A 62 23.14 -10.28 38.93
C ASP A 62 24.45 -10.76 38.27
N GLY A 63 25.45 -9.88 38.15
CA GLY A 63 26.76 -10.20 37.58
C GLY A 63 26.85 -10.06 36.05
N VAL A 64 25.73 -9.75 35.38
CA VAL A 64 25.65 -9.44 33.95
C VAL A 64 25.64 -7.93 33.75
N GLU A 65 26.43 -7.46 32.79
CA GLU A 65 26.42 -6.06 32.36
C GLU A 65 25.40 -5.87 31.24
N ILE A 66 24.52 -4.88 31.39
CA ILE A 66 23.49 -4.55 30.42
C ILE A 66 23.78 -3.14 29.91
N ILE A 67 24.00 -3.03 28.61
CA ILE A 67 24.31 -1.77 27.94
C ILE A 67 23.22 -1.50 26.90
N SER A 68 22.44 -0.44 27.11
CA SER A 68 21.32 -0.07 26.24
C SER A 68 21.59 1.25 25.53
N TYR A 69 21.31 1.28 24.23
CA TYR A 69 21.37 2.49 23.40
C TYR A 69 19.95 2.88 23.02
N ILE A 70 19.51 4.06 23.47
CA ILE A 70 18.16 4.59 23.22
C ILE A 70 18.28 5.72 22.19
N PRO A 71 17.60 5.64 21.04
CA PRO A 71 17.66 6.71 20.03
C PRO A 71 17.03 7.99 20.57
N LYS A 72 17.55 9.13 20.15
CA LYS A 72 16.94 10.44 20.40
C LYS A 72 16.09 10.89 19.22
N THR A 73 15.00 11.60 19.53
CA THR A 73 14.13 12.25 18.56
C THR A 73 14.78 13.54 18.03
N ALA A 74 14.19 14.20 17.02
CA ALA A 74 14.73 15.48 16.52
C ALA A 74 14.74 16.56 17.62
N THR A 75 13.82 16.49 18.58
CA THR A 75 13.77 17.35 19.77
C THR A 75 14.76 16.95 20.88
N LYS A 76 15.69 16.03 20.60
CA LYS A 76 16.75 15.54 21.49
C LYS A 76 16.27 14.84 22.77
N LYS A 77 14.99 14.49 22.83
CA LYS A 77 14.44 13.59 23.87
C LYS A 77 14.67 12.14 23.49
N ASP A 78 14.63 11.23 24.46
CA ASP A 78 14.68 9.80 24.18
C ASP A 78 13.42 9.35 23.42
N ASN A 79 13.58 8.39 22.52
CA ASN A 79 12.46 7.71 21.90
C ASN A 79 11.85 6.71 22.90
N GLU A 80 10.75 7.11 23.51
CA GLU A 80 10.06 6.36 24.56
C GLU A 80 9.58 4.97 24.09
N ILE A 81 9.25 4.83 22.81
CA ILE A 81 8.76 3.57 22.23
C ILE A 81 9.88 2.54 22.18
N ILE A 82 11.04 2.92 21.63
CA ILE A 82 12.22 2.03 21.59
C ILE A 82 12.72 1.72 23.00
N GLN A 83 12.69 2.72 23.88
CA GLN A 83 13.03 2.52 25.28
C GLN A 83 12.12 1.47 25.94
N LYS A 84 10.81 1.53 25.70
CA LYS A 84 9.84 0.59 26.26
C LYS A 84 10.06 -0.84 25.77
N GLU A 85 10.33 -1.04 24.48
CA GLU A 85 10.64 -2.38 23.94
C GLU A 85 11.94 -2.95 24.51
N ILE A 86 12.98 -2.12 24.66
CA ILE A 86 14.24 -2.51 25.31
C ILE A 86 14.00 -2.90 26.77
N GLU A 87 13.25 -2.12 27.54
CA GLU A 87 12.97 -2.43 28.96
C GLU A 87 12.11 -3.70 29.11
N LYS A 88 11.17 -3.95 28.19
CA LYS A 88 10.41 -5.21 28.16
C LYS A 88 11.33 -6.42 27.91
N ALA A 89 12.18 -6.36 26.88
CA ALA A 89 13.12 -7.43 26.57
C ALA A 89 14.11 -7.68 27.70
N LYS A 90 14.61 -6.60 28.31
CA LYS A 90 15.47 -6.64 29.49
C LYS A 90 14.80 -7.34 30.67
N ALA A 91 13.55 -7.00 30.98
CA ALA A 91 12.82 -7.65 32.08
C ALA A 91 12.61 -9.16 31.84
N GLU A 92 12.41 -9.59 30.59
CA GLU A 92 12.32 -11.02 30.25
C GLU A 92 13.66 -11.74 30.39
N GLU A 93 14.77 -11.10 30.01
CA GLU A 93 16.10 -11.68 30.10
C GLU A 93 16.57 -11.80 31.55
N VAL A 94 16.33 -10.78 32.37
CA VAL A 94 16.63 -10.79 33.81
C VAL A 94 15.91 -11.92 34.53
N LYS A 95 14.66 -12.24 34.16
CA LYS A 95 13.94 -13.41 34.70
C LYS A 95 14.64 -14.74 34.41
N LYS A 96 15.37 -14.86 33.30
CA LYS A 96 16.12 -16.07 32.92
C LYS A 96 17.47 -16.18 33.64
N LEU A 97 18.10 -15.05 33.95
CA LEU A 97 19.43 -14.97 34.57
C LEU A 97 19.48 -15.54 36.00
N ASN A 98 18.35 -15.63 36.70
CA ASN A 98 18.26 -16.21 38.06
C ASN A 98 18.60 -17.72 38.16
N ARG A 99 18.94 -18.40 37.06
CA ARG A 99 19.20 -19.86 37.05
C ARG A 99 20.67 -20.26 36.95
N ASP A 100 21.61 -19.33 36.73
CA ASP A 100 23.01 -19.70 36.42
C ASP A 100 24.02 -18.66 36.95
N LYS A 101 24.35 -18.75 38.25
CA LYS A 101 25.14 -17.74 39.01
C LYS A 101 26.60 -17.55 38.54
N ASP A 102 27.09 -18.36 37.61
CA ASP A 102 28.49 -18.35 37.16
C ASP A 102 28.73 -17.65 35.80
N LYS A 103 27.69 -17.11 35.15
CA LYS A 103 27.84 -16.47 33.83
C LYS A 103 28.17 -14.98 33.92
N GLN A 104 29.46 -14.66 33.82
CA GLN A 104 29.91 -13.30 33.46
C GLN A 104 29.59 -13.05 31.97
N GLY A 105 28.69 -12.11 31.69
CA GLY A 105 28.21 -11.77 30.35
C GLY A 105 27.95 -10.27 30.17
N ILE A 106 27.85 -9.83 28.91
CA ILE A 106 27.38 -8.50 28.54
C ILE A 106 26.21 -8.65 27.57
N ILE A 107 25.11 -7.96 27.83
CA ILE A 107 23.95 -7.90 26.95
C ILE A 107 23.85 -6.49 26.40
N PHE A 108 23.91 -6.36 25.09
CA PHE A 108 23.71 -5.09 24.40
C PHE A 108 22.31 -5.01 23.84
N TYR A 109 21.65 -3.87 24.07
CA TYR A 109 20.42 -3.49 23.40
C TYR A 109 20.73 -2.32 22.47
N THR A 110 20.88 -2.62 21.19
CA THR A 110 21.17 -1.65 20.12
C THR A 110 19.91 -1.41 19.26
N TYR A 111 19.96 -0.44 18.36
CA TYR A 111 18.92 -0.25 17.35
C TYR A 111 19.54 -0.05 15.98
N GLN A 112 18.78 -0.40 14.94
CA GLN A 112 19.01 0.01 13.56
C GLN A 112 18.05 1.14 13.24
N LYS A 113 18.53 2.19 12.57
CA LYS A 113 17.74 3.37 12.19
C LYS A 113 17.80 3.56 10.68
N GLU A 114 16.64 3.68 10.05
CA GLU A 114 16.52 3.90 8.62
C GLU A 114 15.57 5.07 8.35
N LYS A 115 16.02 6.03 7.54
CA LYS A 115 15.14 7.10 7.07
C LYS A 115 14.32 6.57 5.90
N MET A 116 13.03 6.35 6.11
CA MET A 116 12.15 5.72 5.14
C MET A 116 11.55 6.76 4.17
N ALA A 117 11.12 7.91 4.71
CA ALA A 117 10.59 9.02 3.95
C ALA A 117 11.01 10.37 4.57
N GLU A 118 10.59 11.49 3.97
CA GLU A 118 10.92 12.84 4.45
C GLU A 118 10.64 13.05 5.95
N GLN A 119 9.46 12.60 6.42
CA GLN A 119 8.98 12.74 7.80
C GLN A 119 8.87 11.41 8.56
N VAL A 120 9.44 10.33 8.02
CA VAL A 120 9.27 8.98 8.58
C VAL A 120 10.59 8.25 8.74
N VAL A 121 10.80 7.72 9.95
CA VAL A 121 11.99 6.93 10.32
C VAL A 121 11.54 5.61 10.90
N SER A 122 12.19 4.52 10.46
CA SER A 122 12.00 3.19 11.03
C SER A 122 13.14 2.86 11.99
N TYR A 123 12.79 2.16 13.06
CA TYR A 123 13.71 1.64 14.05
C TYR A 123 13.51 0.13 14.21
N LYS A 124 14.61 -0.60 14.34
CA LYS A 124 14.59 -2.02 14.68
C LYS A 124 15.53 -2.29 15.84
N ALA A 125 15.00 -2.69 17.00
CA ALA A 125 15.81 -2.95 18.18
C ALA A 125 16.34 -4.38 18.18
N VAL A 126 17.59 -4.54 18.61
CA VAL A 126 18.35 -5.78 18.54
C VAL A 126 19.04 -6.06 19.87
N GLN A 127 18.88 -7.26 20.38
CA GLN A 127 19.61 -7.78 21.54
C GLN A 127 20.83 -8.60 21.06
N SER A 128 22.01 -8.33 21.61
CA SER A 128 23.22 -9.13 21.39
C SER A 128 23.80 -9.60 22.73
N GLU A 129 23.87 -10.91 22.95
CA GLU A 129 24.42 -11.53 24.15
C GLU A 129 25.87 -11.95 23.92
N TYR A 130 26.79 -11.42 24.73
CA TYR A 130 28.18 -11.82 24.77
C TYR A 130 28.47 -12.55 26.07
N VAL A 131 29.10 -13.72 25.96
CA VAL A 131 29.50 -14.51 27.12
C VAL A 131 31.00 -14.66 27.18
N LYS A 132 31.50 -14.88 28.39
CA LYS A 132 32.89 -15.26 28.60
C LYS A 132 33.16 -16.64 28.03
N GLU A 133 34.14 -16.73 27.14
CA GLU A 133 34.68 -17.99 26.62
C GLU A 133 36.10 -18.19 27.17
N GLY A 134 36.28 -19.28 27.92
CA GLY A 134 37.53 -19.54 28.64
C GLY A 134 37.85 -18.48 29.69
N LYS A 135 39.14 -18.13 29.83
CA LYS A 135 39.60 -17.19 30.87
C LYS A 135 39.84 -15.76 30.37
N THR A 136 39.81 -15.53 29.06
CA THR A 136 40.36 -14.29 28.46
C THR A 136 39.48 -13.61 27.41
N LYS A 137 38.44 -14.27 26.87
CA LYS A 137 37.68 -13.75 25.72
C LYS A 137 36.19 -13.57 26.03
N PHE A 138 35.59 -12.61 25.32
CA PHE A 138 34.14 -12.50 25.13
C PHE A 138 33.81 -12.85 23.68
N VAL A 139 32.78 -13.67 23.49
CA VAL A 139 32.28 -14.05 22.16
C VAL A 139 30.78 -13.84 22.10
N LEU A 140 30.29 -13.52 20.90
CA LEU A 140 28.85 -13.41 20.63
C LEU A 140 28.24 -14.81 20.77
N LYS A 141 27.29 -14.95 21.69
CA LYS A 141 26.53 -16.19 21.91
C LYS A 141 25.23 -16.18 21.14
N ASP A 142 24.50 -15.08 21.19
CA ASP A 142 23.19 -14.95 20.58
C ASP A 142 22.94 -13.52 20.10
N LYS A 143 22.18 -13.38 19.02
CA LYS A 143 21.73 -12.11 18.47
C LYS A 143 20.32 -12.28 17.92
N LYS A 144 19.39 -11.47 18.42
CA LYS A 144 17.98 -11.54 18.02
C LYS A 144 17.35 -10.16 17.92
N ASP A 145 16.39 -10.03 17.04
CA ASP A 145 15.49 -8.89 16.99
C ASP A 145 14.54 -8.97 18.19
N ILE A 146 14.29 -7.84 18.86
CA ILE A 146 13.37 -7.81 20.02
C ILE A 146 12.02 -7.16 19.68
N CYS A 147 11.92 -6.49 18.54
CA CYS A 147 10.69 -5.94 18.00
C CYS A 147 10.67 -6.03 16.47
N GLN A 148 9.47 -5.90 15.89
CA GLN A 148 9.30 -5.62 14.46
C GLN A 148 9.80 -4.20 14.14
N ASN A 149 9.78 -3.83 12.86
CA ASN A 149 10.09 -2.46 12.45
C ASN A 149 9.10 -1.49 13.10
N ILE A 150 9.62 -0.52 13.84
CA ILE A 150 8.84 0.52 14.51
C ILE A 150 8.97 1.80 13.70
N VAL A 151 7.86 2.16 13.05
CA VAL A 151 7.79 3.37 12.23
C VAL A 151 7.38 4.55 13.09
N THR A 152 8.12 5.65 12.99
CA THR A 152 7.94 6.84 13.82
C THR A 152 7.99 8.12 12.99
N ASP A 153 7.33 9.16 13.50
CA ASP A 153 7.47 10.52 12.98
C ASP A 153 8.89 11.02 13.27
N ALA A 154 9.58 11.50 12.23
CA ALA A 154 10.99 11.86 12.30
C ALA A 154 11.27 13.01 13.28
N GLU A 155 10.30 13.90 13.47
CA GLU A 155 10.45 15.11 14.29
C GLU A 155 10.15 14.81 15.77
N THR A 156 8.98 14.24 16.02
CA THR A 156 8.45 14.01 17.36
C THR A 156 8.96 12.71 17.97
N GLY A 157 9.31 11.72 17.15
CA GLY A 157 9.58 10.34 17.58
C GLY A 157 8.34 9.57 18.01
N ALA A 158 7.14 10.11 17.78
CA ALA A 158 5.90 9.43 18.06
C ALA A 158 5.76 8.18 17.19
N LEU A 159 5.24 7.10 17.77
CA LEU A 159 4.85 5.89 17.02
C LEU A 159 3.83 6.28 15.97
N LEU A 160 4.07 5.88 14.71
CA LEU A 160 3.10 6.08 13.65
C LEU A 160 2.17 4.88 13.55
N THR A 161 0.89 5.19 13.58
CA THR A 161 -0.19 4.30 13.19
C THR A 161 -0.62 4.58 11.76
N LEU A 162 -1.20 3.60 11.08
CA LEU A 162 -1.70 3.82 9.72
C LEU A 162 -2.73 4.96 9.67
N GLY A 163 -3.52 5.12 10.73
CA GLY A 163 -4.50 6.20 10.84
C GLY A 163 -3.91 7.60 11.08
N GLU A 164 -2.63 7.73 11.41
CA GLU A 164 -1.94 9.03 11.42
C GLU A 164 -1.38 9.37 10.03
N VAL A 165 -0.92 8.33 9.32
CA VAL A 165 -0.39 8.43 7.95
C VAL A 165 -1.51 8.66 6.94
N LEU A 166 -2.67 8.05 7.14
CA LEU A 166 -3.83 8.15 6.26
C LEU A 166 -4.96 9.00 6.87
N ILE A 167 -5.78 9.59 6.00
CA ILE A 167 -6.97 10.33 6.42
C ILE A 167 -8.05 9.33 6.88
N LYS A 168 -8.48 9.43 8.14
CA LYS A 168 -9.46 8.50 8.74
C LYS A 168 -10.89 8.76 8.23
N ASN A 169 -11.24 8.16 7.10
CA ASN A 169 -12.61 8.15 6.56
C ASN A 169 -12.87 6.88 5.74
N ASP A 170 -14.14 6.62 5.40
CA ASP A 170 -14.52 5.41 4.65
C ASP A 170 -14.04 5.44 3.20
N GLU A 171 -13.97 6.63 2.58
CA GLU A 171 -13.39 6.80 1.24
C GLU A 171 -11.94 6.32 1.18
N THR A 172 -11.13 6.60 2.21
CA THR A 172 -9.74 6.15 2.29
C THR A 172 -9.63 4.64 2.44
N LYS A 173 -10.55 4.01 3.17
CA LYS A 173 -10.60 2.53 3.23
C LYS A 173 -10.86 1.95 1.85
N LEU A 174 -11.82 2.51 1.11
CA LEU A 174 -12.18 2.03 -0.23
C LEU A 174 -11.04 2.29 -1.23
N ASN A 175 -10.42 3.47 -1.21
CA ASN A 175 -9.26 3.80 -2.04
C ASN A 175 -8.09 2.84 -1.79
N LEU A 176 -7.77 2.56 -0.51
CA LEU A 176 -6.68 1.65 -0.16
C LEU A 176 -7.02 0.21 -0.55
N LYS A 177 -8.27 -0.23 -0.34
CA LYS A 177 -8.75 -1.55 -0.78
C LYS A 177 -8.55 -1.74 -2.29
N SER A 178 -9.07 -0.80 -3.09
CA SER A 178 -8.95 -0.82 -4.55
C SER A 178 -7.48 -0.81 -5.00
N ALA A 179 -6.64 0.00 -4.36
CA ALA A 179 -5.22 0.06 -4.69
C ALA A 179 -4.47 -1.25 -4.35
N VAL A 180 -4.75 -1.86 -3.20
CA VAL A 180 -4.19 -3.18 -2.82
C VAL A 180 -4.60 -4.24 -3.83
N GLU A 181 -5.88 -4.29 -4.21
CA GLU A 181 -6.39 -5.25 -5.19
C GLU A 181 -5.70 -5.12 -6.55
N GLN A 182 -5.53 -3.88 -7.04
CA GLN A 182 -4.81 -3.62 -8.29
C GLN A 182 -3.35 -4.09 -8.23
N GLU A 183 -2.64 -3.83 -7.12
CA GLU A 183 -1.27 -4.29 -6.97
C GLU A 183 -1.17 -5.82 -6.92
N LEU A 184 -2.11 -6.49 -6.25
CA LEU A 184 -2.17 -7.96 -6.23
C LEU A 184 -2.47 -8.56 -7.62
N ILE A 185 -3.30 -7.90 -8.42
CA ILE A 185 -3.55 -8.30 -9.81
C ILE A 185 -2.29 -8.11 -10.66
N LYS A 186 -1.58 -6.97 -10.49
CA LYS A 186 -0.37 -6.65 -11.26
C LYS A 186 0.76 -7.66 -11.06
N THR A 187 0.97 -8.16 -9.85
CA THR A 187 2.06 -9.12 -9.63
C THR A 187 1.77 -10.48 -10.28
N GLY A 188 0.49 -10.83 -10.45
CA GLY A 188 0.08 -12.11 -11.04
C GLY A 188 0.35 -13.33 -10.15
N ASP A 189 0.83 -13.13 -8.92
CA ASP A 189 1.22 -14.21 -8.00
C ASP A 189 0.03 -14.96 -7.39
N TYR A 190 -1.19 -14.42 -7.53
CA TYR A 190 -2.39 -14.92 -6.87
C TYR A 190 -3.46 -15.31 -7.88
N ALA A 191 -4.11 -16.45 -7.65
CA ALA A 191 -5.25 -16.83 -8.48
C ALA A 191 -6.39 -15.83 -8.26
N VAL A 192 -7.19 -15.59 -9.30
CA VAL A 192 -8.32 -14.64 -9.25
C VAL A 192 -9.29 -14.96 -8.14
N LYS A 193 -9.51 -16.25 -7.86
CA LYS A 193 -10.34 -16.72 -6.74
C LYS A 193 -9.78 -16.30 -5.37
N ASP A 194 -8.47 -16.21 -5.22
CA ASP A 194 -7.81 -15.89 -3.96
C ASP A 194 -7.82 -14.37 -3.71
N VAL A 195 -7.62 -13.58 -4.78
CA VAL A 195 -7.92 -12.13 -4.78
C VAL A 195 -9.42 -11.88 -4.60
N GLY A 196 -10.25 -12.77 -5.14
CA GLY A 196 -11.70 -12.89 -4.95
C GLY A 196 -12.11 -12.91 -3.48
N ASN A 197 -11.34 -13.62 -2.67
CA ASN A 197 -11.62 -13.74 -1.25
C ASN A 197 -11.31 -12.47 -0.44
N LEU A 198 -10.65 -11.46 -1.02
CA LEU A 198 -10.48 -10.15 -0.38
C LEU A 198 -11.82 -9.45 -0.15
N GLY A 199 -12.85 -9.73 -0.96
CA GLY A 199 -14.22 -9.27 -0.73
C GLY A 199 -14.80 -9.74 0.61
N ASN A 200 -14.29 -10.84 1.18
CA ASN A 200 -14.70 -11.33 2.50
C ASN A 200 -13.94 -10.70 3.68
N ILE A 201 -12.89 -9.91 3.40
CA ILE A 201 -12.10 -9.28 4.46
C ILE A 201 -12.90 -8.10 5.02
N LYS A 202 -13.34 -8.22 6.28
CA LYS A 202 -14.14 -7.19 6.97
C LYS A 202 -13.51 -5.79 6.94
N SER A 203 -12.18 -5.70 7.00
CA SER A 203 -11.44 -4.46 6.77
C SER A 203 -9.96 -4.74 6.51
N LEU A 204 -9.44 -4.26 5.38
CA LEU A 204 -7.99 -4.20 5.11
C LEU A 204 -7.30 -3.14 5.99
N VAL A 205 -8.07 -2.18 6.51
CA VAL A 205 -7.55 -1.04 7.24
C VAL A 205 -7.88 -1.18 8.72
N LYS A 206 -6.85 -1.40 9.53
CA LYS A 206 -6.88 -1.27 10.99
C LYS A 206 -6.18 0.05 11.33
N TRP A 207 -6.91 1.07 11.79
CA TRP A 207 -6.36 2.43 11.92
C TRP A 207 -5.24 2.53 12.97
N ASP A 208 -5.25 1.65 13.95
CA ASP A 208 -4.27 1.51 15.02
C ASP A 208 -3.10 0.60 14.65
N GLN A 209 -3.06 0.05 13.43
CA GLN A 209 -1.95 -0.82 13.01
C GLN A 209 -0.65 -0.03 12.88
N THR A 210 0.43 -0.66 13.31
CA THR A 210 1.79 -0.12 13.31
C THR A 210 2.75 -0.96 12.47
N ASP A 211 2.33 -2.17 12.08
CA ASP A 211 3.09 -3.04 11.17
C ASP A 211 2.78 -2.60 9.74
N PHE A 212 3.45 -1.54 9.29
CA PHE A 212 3.44 -1.07 7.90
C PHE A 212 4.77 -0.38 7.62
N GLU A 213 5.08 -0.12 6.35
CA GLU A 213 6.25 0.68 5.97
C GLU A 213 5.80 1.82 5.06
N LEU A 214 6.46 2.99 5.15
CA LEU A 214 6.20 4.14 4.29
C LEU A 214 7.51 4.63 3.70
N THR A 215 7.67 4.52 2.39
CA THR A 215 8.83 5.00 1.65
C THR A 215 8.54 6.35 0.98
N ASN A 216 9.50 6.89 0.22
CA ASN A 216 9.28 8.11 -0.56
C ASN A 216 8.25 7.97 -1.71
N SER A 217 7.85 6.74 -2.06
CA SER A 217 6.92 6.49 -3.17
C SER A 217 5.83 5.47 -2.85
N GLU A 218 5.99 4.67 -1.80
CA GLU A 218 5.13 3.51 -1.53
C GLU A 218 4.66 3.47 -0.07
N LEU A 219 3.42 3.06 0.12
CA LEU A 219 2.90 2.56 1.38
C LEU A 219 2.87 1.02 1.29
N ILE A 220 3.57 0.35 2.20
CA ILE A 220 3.64 -1.11 2.26
C ILE A 220 2.79 -1.59 3.43
N VAL A 221 1.72 -2.31 3.14
CA VAL A 221 0.77 -2.81 4.14
C VAL A 221 0.75 -4.33 4.16
N PRO A 222 0.71 -4.98 5.35
CA PRO A 222 0.47 -6.41 5.45
C PRO A 222 -1.01 -6.70 5.20
N VAL A 223 -1.26 -7.63 4.28
CA VAL A 223 -2.60 -8.06 3.88
C VAL A 223 -2.74 -9.55 4.16
N GLU A 224 -3.76 -9.91 4.92
CA GLU A 224 -4.13 -11.30 5.17
C GLU A 224 -4.82 -11.85 3.91
N ILE A 225 -4.10 -12.63 3.10
CA ILE A 225 -4.66 -13.28 1.91
C ILE A 225 -5.13 -14.69 2.29
N PRO A 226 -6.41 -15.04 2.09
CA PRO A 226 -6.92 -16.38 2.37
C PRO A 226 -6.10 -17.46 1.65
N GLY A 227 -5.63 -18.45 2.40
CA GLY A 227 -4.74 -19.52 1.89
C GLY A 227 -3.25 -19.27 2.06
N SER A 228 -2.82 -18.06 2.45
CA SER A 228 -1.44 -17.78 2.85
C SER A 228 -1.21 -18.11 4.33
N SER A 229 -0.06 -18.68 4.66
CA SER A 229 0.34 -18.97 6.06
C SER A 229 0.70 -17.72 6.85
N GLU A 230 1.08 -16.63 6.16
CA GLU A 230 1.50 -15.36 6.75
C GLU A 230 0.94 -14.17 5.96
N PRO A 231 0.75 -13.00 6.59
CA PRO A 231 0.37 -11.78 5.88
C PRO A 231 1.36 -11.42 4.77
N LYS A 232 0.85 -10.94 3.64
CA LYS A 232 1.65 -10.54 2.48
C LYS A 232 1.85 -9.03 2.47
N LYS A 233 3.09 -8.58 2.28
CA LYS A 233 3.41 -7.15 2.16
C LYS A 233 3.05 -6.65 0.77
N VAL A 234 2.00 -5.85 0.66
CA VAL A 234 1.54 -5.25 -0.61
C VAL A 234 2.07 -3.82 -0.70
N LYS A 235 2.73 -3.50 -1.81
CA LYS A 235 3.35 -2.18 -2.05
C LYS A 235 2.41 -1.29 -2.85
N VAL A 236 1.71 -0.40 -2.17
CA VAL A 236 0.78 0.55 -2.79
C VAL A 236 1.50 1.83 -3.16
N GLN A 237 1.42 2.25 -4.44
CA GLN A 237 2.01 3.51 -4.89
C GLN A 237 1.28 4.71 -4.26
N LEU A 238 2.02 5.58 -3.58
CA LEU A 238 1.48 6.78 -2.93
C LEU A 238 0.80 7.72 -3.92
N ALA A 239 1.28 7.77 -5.16
CA ALA A 239 0.67 8.57 -6.23
C ALA A 239 -0.82 8.20 -6.47
N ASN A 240 -1.18 6.92 -6.32
CA ASN A 240 -2.53 6.43 -6.58
C ASN A 240 -3.49 6.74 -5.42
N ILE A 241 -2.96 6.82 -4.20
CA ILE A 241 -3.71 7.08 -2.97
C ILE A 241 -3.41 8.45 -2.36
N ALA A 242 -2.81 9.38 -3.10
CA ALA A 242 -2.32 10.65 -2.56
C ALA A 242 -3.43 11.47 -1.85
N SER A 243 -4.66 11.42 -2.38
CA SER A 243 -5.84 12.06 -1.78
C SER A 243 -6.24 11.48 -0.41
N SER A 244 -5.76 10.28 -0.09
CA SER A 244 -6.02 9.55 1.15
C SER A 244 -4.86 9.61 2.15
N VAL A 245 -3.72 10.18 1.76
CA VAL A 245 -2.54 10.31 2.63
C VAL A 245 -2.59 11.68 3.30
N ASN A 246 -2.32 11.71 4.60
CA ASN A 246 -2.15 12.96 5.33
C ASN A 246 -0.98 13.74 4.72
N LYS A 247 -1.21 15.00 4.34
CA LYS A 247 -0.23 15.85 3.64
C LYS A 247 1.13 15.92 4.35
N ARG A 248 1.19 15.80 5.69
CA ARG A 248 2.46 15.74 6.43
C ARG A 248 3.34 14.55 6.03
N TYR A 249 2.72 13.42 5.72
CA TYR A 249 3.41 12.16 5.41
C TYR A 249 3.40 11.83 3.92
N LEU A 250 2.85 12.70 3.07
CA LEU A 250 2.98 12.59 1.62
C LEU A 250 4.31 13.23 1.19
N PRO A 251 5.30 12.44 0.70
CA PRO A 251 6.59 12.98 0.29
C PRO A 251 6.44 13.96 -0.88
N SER A 252 7.24 15.03 -0.89
CA SER A 252 7.19 16.07 -1.93
C SER A 252 7.56 15.56 -3.33
N SER A 253 8.28 14.43 -3.39
CA SER A 253 8.66 13.75 -4.63
C SER A 253 7.52 12.98 -5.29
N VAL A 254 6.42 12.71 -4.59
CA VAL A 254 5.26 12.00 -5.15
C VAL A 254 4.53 12.91 -6.13
N LYS A 255 4.57 12.53 -7.42
CA LYS A 255 3.79 13.19 -8.47
C LYS A 255 2.42 12.54 -8.56
N VAL A 256 1.38 13.29 -8.24
CA VAL A 256 -0.01 12.86 -8.44
C VAL A 256 -0.35 13.01 -9.92
N PRO A 257 -0.84 11.96 -10.60
CA PRO A 257 -1.29 12.07 -11.98
C PRO A 257 -2.36 13.16 -12.12
N GLU A 258 -2.17 14.07 -13.07
CA GLU A 258 -3.20 15.05 -13.40
C GLU A 258 -4.35 14.35 -14.15
N VAL A 259 -5.59 14.68 -13.77
CA VAL A 259 -6.77 14.24 -14.51
C VAL A 259 -6.97 15.19 -15.69
N PRO A 260 -7.08 14.68 -16.93
CA PRO A 260 -7.37 15.50 -18.10
C PRO A 260 -8.61 16.37 -17.87
N LYS A 261 -8.63 17.59 -18.41
CA LYS A 261 -9.75 18.53 -18.25
C LYS A 261 -10.28 18.95 -19.60
N ALA A 262 -11.59 19.01 -19.71
CA ALA A 262 -12.25 19.61 -20.87
C ALA A 262 -11.84 21.07 -21.08
N LYS A 263 -11.80 21.51 -22.34
CA LYS A 263 -11.27 22.82 -22.75
C LYS A 263 -12.34 23.90 -22.85
N THR A 264 -13.62 23.52 -22.93
CA THR A 264 -14.74 24.42 -23.19
C THR A 264 -15.86 24.27 -22.15
N ASN A 265 -16.83 25.19 -22.20
CA ASN A 265 -18.00 25.19 -21.33
C ASN A 265 -19.24 24.54 -21.99
N LYS A 266 -19.09 23.81 -23.10
CA LYS A 266 -20.20 23.13 -23.78
C LYS A 266 -19.79 21.70 -24.13
N ARG A 267 -19.89 20.82 -23.13
CA ARG A 267 -19.30 19.48 -23.15
C ARG A 267 -20.38 18.41 -23.24
N ILE A 268 -20.07 17.27 -23.82
CA ILE A 268 -20.97 16.11 -23.82
C ILE A 268 -20.16 14.82 -23.76
N ALA A 269 -20.55 13.90 -22.88
CA ALA A 269 -19.94 12.59 -22.77
C ALA A 269 -20.83 11.55 -23.44
N LEU A 270 -20.39 11.05 -24.60
CA LEU A 270 -21.01 9.88 -25.22
C LEU A 270 -20.47 8.63 -24.53
N THR A 271 -21.37 7.78 -24.06
CA THR A 271 -21.01 6.55 -23.36
C THR A 271 -21.68 5.34 -23.98
N PHE A 272 -20.95 4.23 -24.05
CA PHE A 272 -21.40 2.99 -24.69
C PHE A 272 -21.32 1.82 -23.71
N ASP A 273 -22.43 1.12 -23.52
CA ASP A 273 -22.55 -0.03 -22.62
C ASP A 273 -22.61 -1.37 -23.39
N ASP A 274 -22.38 -2.47 -22.68
CA ASP A 274 -22.46 -3.89 -23.10
C ASP A 274 -21.35 -4.42 -24.02
N GLY A 275 -20.56 -3.54 -24.60
CA GLY A 275 -19.42 -3.87 -25.44
C GLY A 275 -18.26 -4.59 -24.73
N PRO A 276 -17.21 -4.95 -25.47
CA PRO A 276 -17.09 -4.77 -26.92
C PRO A 276 -17.80 -5.89 -27.72
N SER A 277 -18.33 -5.55 -28.90
CA SER A 277 -18.90 -6.45 -29.90
C SER A 277 -18.08 -6.43 -31.19
N ALA A 278 -17.56 -7.60 -31.61
CA ALA A 278 -16.81 -7.72 -32.87
C ALA A 278 -17.57 -7.21 -34.11
N SER A 279 -18.91 -7.21 -34.08
CA SER A 279 -19.73 -6.84 -35.24
C SER A 279 -20.12 -5.36 -35.30
N VAL A 280 -20.00 -4.61 -34.20
CA VAL A 280 -20.53 -3.23 -34.11
C VAL A 280 -19.49 -2.25 -33.58
N THR A 281 -18.80 -2.57 -32.47
CA THR A 281 -17.80 -1.68 -31.84
C THR A 281 -16.74 -1.16 -32.82
N PRO A 282 -16.18 -1.96 -33.76
CA PRO A 282 -15.24 -1.43 -34.74
C PRO A 282 -15.79 -0.28 -35.58
N GLY A 283 -17.06 -0.36 -36.01
CA GLY A 283 -17.70 0.68 -36.81
C GLY A 283 -18.05 1.93 -36.00
N VAL A 284 -18.33 1.77 -34.70
CA VAL A 284 -18.46 2.87 -33.74
C VAL A 284 -17.13 3.60 -33.62
N LEU A 285 -16.04 2.88 -33.33
CA LEU A 285 -14.68 3.44 -33.22
C LEU A 285 -14.24 4.15 -34.50
N ASP A 286 -14.44 3.52 -35.67
CA ASP A 286 -14.12 4.15 -36.96
C ASP A 286 -14.87 5.47 -37.16
N THR A 287 -16.12 5.54 -36.71
CA THR A 287 -16.92 6.76 -36.80
C THR A 287 -16.42 7.83 -35.82
N LEU A 288 -16.17 7.47 -34.56
CA LEU A 288 -15.60 8.41 -33.58
C LEU A 288 -14.25 8.98 -34.05
N LYS A 289 -13.40 8.12 -34.63
CA LYS A 289 -12.11 8.52 -35.22
C LYS A 289 -12.25 9.47 -36.40
N ARG A 290 -13.19 9.22 -37.33
CA ARG A 290 -13.45 10.15 -38.46
C ARG A 290 -13.81 11.56 -38.00
N TYR A 291 -14.50 11.65 -36.88
CA TYR A 291 -14.88 12.93 -36.28
C TYR A 291 -13.85 13.43 -35.26
N ASP A 292 -12.76 12.73 -34.97
CA ASP A 292 -11.80 13.08 -33.92
C ASP A 292 -12.50 13.40 -32.57
N VAL A 293 -13.37 12.49 -32.13
CA VAL A 293 -14.10 12.61 -30.86
C VAL A 293 -13.74 11.47 -29.92
N LYS A 294 -13.72 11.75 -28.62
CA LYS A 294 -13.51 10.74 -27.57
C LYS A 294 -14.84 10.39 -26.90
N ALA A 295 -14.87 9.23 -26.26
CA ALA A 295 -16.04 8.62 -25.65
C ALA A 295 -15.60 7.71 -24.51
N THR A 296 -16.56 7.22 -23.72
CA THR A 296 -16.30 6.24 -22.66
C THR A 296 -17.06 4.94 -22.92
N PHE A 297 -16.36 3.81 -22.89
CA PHE A 297 -16.94 2.48 -23.11
C PHE A 297 -17.02 1.74 -21.77
N PHE A 298 -18.21 1.41 -21.30
CA PHE A 298 -18.43 0.57 -20.12
C PHE A 298 -18.54 -0.89 -20.58
N VAL A 299 -17.44 -1.64 -20.40
CA VAL A 299 -17.29 -2.98 -21.00
C VAL A 299 -17.71 -4.10 -20.06
N LEU A 300 -18.33 -5.14 -20.62
CA LEU A 300 -18.57 -6.40 -19.93
C LEU A 300 -17.34 -7.28 -19.96
N GLY A 301 -16.87 -7.75 -18.81
CA GLY A 301 -15.68 -8.61 -18.73
C GLY A 301 -15.77 -9.86 -19.61
N SER A 302 -16.95 -10.48 -19.68
CA SER A 302 -17.23 -11.61 -20.57
C SER A 302 -17.12 -11.27 -22.06
N SER A 303 -17.48 -10.04 -22.46
CA SER A 303 -17.33 -9.53 -23.83
C SER A 303 -15.86 -9.23 -24.15
N VAL A 304 -15.07 -8.75 -23.19
CA VAL A 304 -13.62 -8.53 -23.34
C VAL A 304 -12.88 -9.84 -23.62
N VAL A 305 -13.26 -10.95 -22.95
CA VAL A 305 -12.69 -12.29 -23.24
C VAL A 305 -13.00 -12.72 -24.68
N GLN A 306 -14.23 -12.50 -25.13
CA GLN A 306 -14.69 -12.96 -26.45
C GLN A 306 -14.12 -12.15 -27.61
N ASN A 307 -13.76 -10.89 -27.38
CA ASN A 307 -13.34 -9.97 -28.42
C ASN A 307 -11.97 -9.34 -28.10
N PRO A 308 -10.90 -10.16 -28.04
CA PRO A 308 -9.58 -9.71 -27.62
C PRO A 308 -9.05 -8.59 -28.52
N GLY A 309 -8.47 -7.57 -27.90
CA GLY A 309 -7.84 -6.44 -28.59
C GLY A 309 -8.77 -5.26 -28.89
N LEU A 310 -10.09 -5.41 -28.81
CA LEU A 310 -11.00 -4.26 -29.00
C LEU A 310 -10.90 -3.24 -27.87
N VAL A 311 -10.82 -3.67 -26.62
CA VAL A 311 -10.59 -2.75 -25.48
C VAL A 311 -9.24 -2.05 -25.58
N LYS A 312 -8.21 -2.76 -26.06
CA LYS A 312 -6.91 -2.15 -26.34
C LYS A 312 -7.03 -1.07 -27.42
N ARG A 313 -7.80 -1.32 -28.48
CA ARG A 313 -8.09 -0.34 -29.52
C ARG A 313 -8.85 0.87 -29.00
N GLU A 314 -9.85 0.69 -28.13
CA GLU A 314 -10.56 1.79 -27.46
C GLU A 314 -9.56 2.72 -26.74
N LEU A 315 -8.68 2.16 -25.92
CA LEU A 315 -7.65 2.92 -25.21
C LEU A 315 -6.62 3.56 -26.14
N ASP A 316 -6.10 2.82 -27.13
CA ASP A 316 -5.08 3.31 -28.07
C ASP A 316 -5.62 4.47 -28.95
N GLU A 317 -6.94 4.51 -29.22
CA GLU A 317 -7.59 5.61 -29.94
C GLU A 317 -7.96 6.79 -29.02
N GLY A 318 -7.64 6.71 -27.73
CA GLY A 318 -7.80 7.77 -26.73
C GLY A 318 -9.16 7.82 -26.07
N HIS A 319 -9.95 6.75 -26.15
CA HIS A 319 -11.19 6.61 -25.40
C HIS A 319 -10.92 6.19 -23.95
N GLN A 320 -11.91 6.40 -23.07
CA GLN A 320 -11.88 5.87 -21.72
C GLN A 320 -12.59 4.52 -21.67
N VAL A 321 -12.10 3.59 -20.84
CA VAL A 321 -12.76 2.32 -20.57
C VAL A 321 -13.21 2.28 -19.11
N GLY A 322 -14.50 2.06 -18.89
CA GLY A 322 -15.12 1.78 -17.60
C GLY A 322 -15.54 0.32 -17.48
N SER A 323 -15.83 -0.13 -16.25
CA SER A 323 -16.36 -1.47 -16.00
C SER A 323 -17.89 -1.48 -16.06
N HIS A 324 -18.48 -2.51 -16.66
CA HIS A 324 -19.92 -2.75 -16.68
C HIS A 324 -20.35 -4.06 -16.03
N SER A 325 -19.57 -4.58 -15.07
CA SER A 325 -19.66 -5.95 -14.52
C SER A 325 -19.17 -7.04 -15.49
N TRP A 326 -19.25 -8.30 -15.07
CA TRP A 326 -18.73 -9.42 -15.85
C TRP A 326 -19.74 -9.89 -16.92
N ASP A 327 -20.97 -10.18 -16.51
CA ASP A 327 -22.02 -10.77 -17.37
C ASP A 327 -23.40 -10.09 -17.19
N HIS A 328 -23.39 -8.82 -16.81
CA HIS A 328 -24.57 -7.93 -16.74
C HIS A 328 -25.70 -8.35 -15.75
N PRO A 329 -25.41 -8.89 -14.54
CA PRO A 329 -26.47 -9.16 -13.58
C PRO A 329 -26.92 -7.85 -12.90
N GLN A 330 -28.15 -7.83 -12.42
CA GLN A 330 -28.60 -6.76 -11.54
C GLN A 330 -27.92 -6.90 -10.16
N LEU A 331 -26.87 -6.12 -9.93
CA LEU A 331 -25.96 -6.27 -8.77
C LEU A 331 -26.66 -6.21 -7.41
N THR A 332 -27.76 -5.45 -7.28
CA THR A 332 -28.55 -5.37 -6.04
C THR A 332 -29.31 -6.65 -5.68
N LYS A 333 -29.30 -7.65 -6.55
CA LYS A 333 -29.88 -8.99 -6.29
C LYS A 333 -28.83 -10.03 -5.92
N LEU A 334 -27.56 -9.66 -5.92
CA LEU A 334 -26.44 -10.55 -5.64
C LEU A 334 -25.99 -10.42 -4.18
N SER A 335 -25.31 -11.45 -3.68
CA SER A 335 -24.54 -11.34 -2.45
C SER A 335 -23.32 -10.43 -2.64
N LYS A 336 -22.77 -9.92 -1.52
CA LYS A 336 -21.56 -9.08 -1.54
C LYS A 336 -20.39 -9.73 -2.30
N GLN A 337 -20.16 -11.01 -2.07
CA GLN A 337 -19.08 -11.75 -2.73
C GLN A 337 -19.32 -11.90 -4.23
N GLU A 338 -20.57 -12.09 -4.67
CA GLU A 338 -20.91 -12.17 -6.08
C GLU A 338 -20.73 -10.82 -6.78
N VAL A 339 -21.17 -9.71 -6.15
CA VAL A 339 -20.89 -8.35 -6.66
C VAL A 339 -19.38 -8.13 -6.79
N TYR A 340 -18.62 -8.45 -5.74
CA TYR A 340 -17.17 -8.30 -5.76
C TYR A 340 -16.51 -9.10 -6.91
N ASN A 341 -16.94 -10.35 -7.12
CA ASN A 341 -16.43 -11.18 -8.21
C ASN A 341 -16.72 -10.60 -9.59
N GLN A 342 -17.92 -10.04 -9.81
CA GLN A 342 -18.29 -9.37 -11.06
C GLN A 342 -17.34 -8.23 -11.42
N ILE A 343 -16.93 -7.44 -10.43
CA ILE A 343 -16.02 -6.31 -10.63
C ILE A 343 -14.59 -6.80 -10.78
N LEU A 344 -14.13 -7.67 -9.89
CA LEU A 344 -12.75 -8.16 -9.88
C LEU A 344 -12.38 -8.88 -11.19
N GLN A 345 -13.25 -9.76 -11.68
CA GLN A 345 -12.99 -10.50 -12.93
C GLN A 345 -12.90 -9.54 -14.13
N THR A 346 -13.74 -8.51 -14.15
CA THR A 346 -13.74 -7.48 -15.20
C THR A 346 -12.49 -6.60 -15.13
N GLN A 347 -12.12 -6.10 -13.94
CA GLN A 347 -10.87 -5.37 -13.73
C GLN A 347 -9.67 -6.19 -14.21
N LYS A 348 -9.64 -7.48 -13.87
CA LYS A 348 -8.53 -8.36 -14.23
C LYS A 348 -8.43 -8.57 -15.74
N VAL A 349 -9.51 -8.95 -16.42
CA VAL A 349 -9.43 -9.26 -17.86
C VAL A 349 -9.07 -8.02 -18.67
N VAL A 350 -9.58 -6.84 -18.29
CA VAL A 350 -9.19 -5.57 -18.92
C VAL A 350 -7.70 -5.32 -18.68
N PHE A 351 -7.22 -5.46 -17.44
CA PHE A 351 -5.81 -5.28 -17.13
C PHE A 351 -4.91 -6.27 -17.88
N ASP A 352 -5.24 -7.56 -17.92
CA ASP A 352 -4.44 -8.58 -18.61
C ASP A 352 -4.27 -8.26 -20.11
N GLN A 353 -5.29 -7.67 -20.76
CA GLN A 353 -5.25 -7.35 -22.18
C GLN A 353 -4.60 -5.99 -22.49
N THR A 354 -4.57 -5.06 -21.52
CA THR A 354 -4.29 -3.64 -21.80
C THR A 354 -3.25 -3.00 -20.89
N GLY A 355 -2.98 -3.58 -19.72
CA GLY A 355 -2.23 -2.96 -18.63
C GLY A 355 -2.98 -1.84 -17.90
N TYR A 356 -4.26 -1.61 -18.24
CA TYR A 356 -5.11 -0.55 -17.69
C TYR A 356 -6.17 -1.13 -16.73
N PHE A 357 -6.44 -0.42 -15.64
CA PHE A 357 -7.56 -0.70 -14.76
C PHE A 357 -8.67 0.31 -15.00
N PRO A 358 -9.91 -0.12 -15.29
CA PRO A 358 -11.05 0.78 -15.30
C PRO A 358 -11.13 1.59 -14.01
N THR A 359 -11.26 2.91 -14.17
CA THR A 359 -11.30 3.89 -13.07
C THR A 359 -12.72 4.26 -12.65
N THR A 360 -13.71 3.85 -13.44
CA THR A 360 -15.14 4.11 -13.24
C THR A 360 -15.95 2.86 -13.54
N MET A 361 -17.14 2.77 -12.97
CA MET A 361 -18.04 1.65 -13.18
C MET A 361 -19.47 2.15 -13.42
N ARG A 362 -20.19 1.52 -14.35
CA ARG A 362 -21.64 1.72 -14.52
C ARG A 362 -22.36 0.44 -14.11
N PRO A 363 -23.27 0.47 -13.12
CA PRO A 363 -24.05 -0.70 -12.75
C PRO A 363 -25.05 -1.08 -13.85
N PRO A 364 -25.17 -2.37 -14.21
CA PRO A 364 -26.26 -2.85 -15.04
C PRO A 364 -27.62 -2.33 -14.55
N TYR A 365 -28.44 -1.86 -15.49
CA TYR A 365 -29.76 -1.26 -15.22
C TYR A 365 -29.75 0.00 -14.33
N GLY A 366 -28.58 0.59 -14.07
CA GLY A 366 -28.40 1.69 -13.11
C GLY A 366 -28.66 1.28 -11.65
N ALA A 367 -28.78 -0.03 -11.37
CA ALA A 367 -29.23 -0.54 -10.08
C ALA A 367 -28.08 -0.59 -9.06
N VAL A 368 -28.15 0.27 -8.04
CA VAL A 368 -27.15 0.32 -6.97
C VAL A 368 -27.75 0.75 -5.63
N ASN A 369 -27.24 0.20 -4.54
CA ASN A 369 -27.49 0.62 -3.15
C ASN A 369 -26.15 0.78 -2.43
N LYS A 370 -26.16 1.28 -1.19
CA LYS A 370 -24.93 1.52 -0.43
C LYS A 370 -24.02 0.29 -0.34
N GLU A 371 -24.56 -0.87 -0.02
CA GLU A 371 -23.77 -2.09 0.11
C GLU A 371 -23.10 -2.47 -1.21
N VAL A 372 -23.83 -2.40 -2.32
CA VAL A 372 -23.29 -2.68 -3.66
C VAL A 372 -22.23 -1.65 -4.05
N ALA A 373 -22.41 -0.37 -3.73
CA ALA A 373 -21.44 0.68 -4.04
C ALA A 373 -20.11 0.50 -3.27
N GLU A 374 -20.18 0.04 -2.02
CA GLU A 374 -19.01 -0.33 -1.22
C GLU A 374 -18.26 -1.52 -1.83
N GLU A 375 -18.98 -2.55 -2.27
CA GLU A 375 -18.37 -3.72 -2.93
C GLU A 375 -17.83 -3.41 -4.33
N ILE A 376 -18.45 -2.48 -5.07
CA ILE A 376 -17.97 -2.01 -6.38
C ILE A 376 -16.59 -1.36 -6.25
N GLY A 377 -16.36 -0.57 -5.20
CA GLY A 377 -15.04 0.03 -4.94
C GLY A 377 -14.53 0.98 -6.03
N LEU A 378 -15.43 1.51 -6.87
CA LEU A 378 -15.16 2.45 -7.96
C LEU A 378 -16.24 3.56 -7.96
N PRO A 379 -15.93 4.76 -8.48
CA PRO A 379 -16.93 5.79 -8.77
C PRO A 379 -18.00 5.28 -9.76
N ILE A 380 -19.26 5.60 -9.48
CA ILE A 380 -20.41 5.10 -10.23
C ILE A 380 -20.89 6.14 -11.25
N ILE A 381 -20.93 5.76 -12.52
CA ILE A 381 -21.37 6.65 -13.59
C ILE A 381 -22.74 6.20 -14.09
N GLN A 382 -23.73 7.04 -13.88
CA GLN A 382 -25.08 6.91 -14.42
C GLN A 382 -25.18 7.72 -15.73
N TRP A 383 -26.37 8.21 -16.06
CA TRP A 383 -26.60 9.04 -17.24
C TRP A 383 -27.73 10.04 -16.97
N SER A 384 -27.73 11.14 -17.72
CA SER A 384 -28.82 12.12 -17.75
C SER A 384 -29.67 12.01 -19.02
N VAL A 385 -29.15 11.34 -20.05
CA VAL A 385 -29.85 11.13 -21.33
C VAL A 385 -29.85 9.64 -21.67
N ASP A 386 -31.04 9.02 -21.65
CA ASP A 386 -31.24 7.65 -22.16
C ASP A 386 -31.77 7.72 -23.60
N THR A 387 -31.01 7.15 -24.54
CA THR A 387 -31.42 7.11 -25.95
C THR A 387 -32.49 6.02 -26.21
N GLU A 388 -32.67 5.08 -25.30
CA GLU A 388 -33.39 3.82 -25.51
C GLU A 388 -33.06 3.17 -26.87
N ASP A 389 -31.82 3.25 -27.32
CA ASP A 389 -31.34 2.60 -28.55
C ASP A 389 -31.45 1.06 -28.47
N TRP A 390 -31.41 0.51 -27.26
CA TRP A 390 -31.73 -0.88 -26.95
C TRP A 390 -33.19 -1.27 -27.27
N ARG A 391 -34.10 -0.30 -27.26
CA ARG A 391 -35.53 -0.50 -27.56
C ARG A 391 -35.88 -0.12 -28.99
N ASN A 392 -35.26 0.94 -29.50
CA ASN A 392 -35.60 1.55 -30.78
C ASN A 392 -34.74 1.01 -31.92
N LYS A 393 -35.37 0.58 -33.02
CA LYS A 393 -34.67 0.08 -34.22
C LYS A 393 -34.46 1.16 -35.30
N ASN A 394 -34.61 2.44 -34.94
CA ASN A 394 -34.48 3.57 -35.86
C ASN A 394 -33.39 4.54 -35.40
N ALA A 395 -32.35 4.69 -36.23
CA ALA A 395 -31.19 5.53 -35.95
C ALA A 395 -31.55 7.01 -35.79
N GLY A 396 -32.52 7.52 -36.56
CA GLY A 396 -32.95 8.91 -36.46
C GLY A 396 -33.63 9.24 -35.12
N VAL A 397 -34.34 8.26 -34.53
CA VAL A 397 -34.93 8.43 -33.19
C VAL A 397 -33.83 8.52 -32.12
N VAL A 398 -32.79 7.70 -32.24
CA VAL A 398 -31.62 7.76 -31.35
C VAL A 398 -30.98 9.15 -31.45
N THR A 399 -30.70 9.63 -32.66
CA THR A 399 -30.16 10.98 -32.89
C THR A 399 -31.03 12.07 -32.27
N GLN A 400 -32.34 12.05 -32.50
CA GLN A 400 -33.25 13.06 -31.95
C GLN A 400 -33.23 13.10 -30.43
N LYS A 401 -33.18 11.93 -29.77
CA LYS A 401 -33.12 11.87 -28.31
C LYS A 401 -31.82 12.42 -27.74
N VAL A 402 -30.69 12.13 -28.37
CA VAL A 402 -29.39 12.71 -27.98
C VAL A 402 -29.47 14.24 -28.07
N LEU A 403 -29.95 14.77 -29.19
CA LEU A 403 -30.03 16.21 -29.41
C LEU A 403 -31.02 16.90 -28.46
N ALA A 404 -32.15 16.25 -28.16
CA ALA A 404 -33.14 16.78 -27.22
C ALA A 404 -32.62 16.81 -25.77
N GLY A 405 -31.78 15.85 -25.40
CA GLY A 405 -31.15 15.77 -24.07
C GLY A 405 -29.82 16.52 -23.96
N ALA A 406 -29.30 17.08 -25.04
CA ALA A 406 -27.97 17.68 -25.05
C ALA A 406 -27.91 18.96 -24.21
N THR A 407 -27.11 18.94 -23.15
CA THR A 407 -26.79 20.09 -22.28
C THR A 407 -25.30 20.08 -21.95
N ASP A 408 -24.73 21.19 -21.44
CA ASP A 408 -23.32 21.18 -21.01
C ASP A 408 -23.13 20.17 -19.87
N GLY A 409 -22.38 19.13 -20.17
CA GLY A 409 -22.03 18.06 -19.26
C GLY A 409 -23.02 16.91 -19.20
N ALA A 410 -23.92 16.79 -20.18
CA ALA A 410 -24.78 15.62 -20.32
C ALA A 410 -23.94 14.34 -20.49
N ILE A 411 -24.38 13.26 -19.83
CA ILE A 411 -23.84 11.91 -20.01
C ILE A 411 -24.91 11.09 -20.74
N VAL A 412 -24.56 10.64 -21.94
CA VAL A 412 -25.49 9.99 -22.88
C VAL A 412 -25.28 8.49 -22.87
N LEU A 413 -26.33 7.74 -22.51
CA LEU A 413 -26.35 6.28 -22.56
C LEU A 413 -26.68 5.77 -23.97
N MET A 414 -25.77 4.97 -24.51
CA MET A 414 -25.90 4.22 -25.76
C MET A 414 -25.33 2.81 -25.56
N HIS A 415 -25.52 1.93 -26.55
CA HIS A 415 -25.02 0.55 -26.52
C HIS A 415 -24.30 0.23 -27.84
N ASP A 416 -23.00 -0.04 -27.78
CA ASP A 416 -22.17 -0.33 -28.96
C ASP A 416 -22.28 -1.79 -29.43
N ILE A 417 -23.32 -2.49 -28.99
CA ILE A 417 -23.72 -3.82 -29.47
C ILE A 417 -24.84 -3.74 -30.51
N HIS A 418 -25.42 -2.56 -30.75
CA HIS A 418 -26.56 -2.36 -31.65
C HIS A 418 -26.17 -1.63 -32.94
N LYS A 419 -26.56 -2.21 -34.09
CA LYS A 419 -26.36 -1.58 -35.41
C LYS A 419 -27.09 -0.24 -35.53
N THR A 420 -28.23 -0.08 -34.84
CA THR A 420 -28.98 1.18 -34.79
C THR A 420 -28.12 2.31 -34.22
N THR A 421 -27.39 2.03 -33.14
CA THR A 421 -26.49 2.97 -32.48
C THR A 421 -25.38 3.39 -33.44
N ALA A 422 -24.67 2.43 -34.03
CA ALA A 422 -23.63 2.70 -35.03
C ALA A 422 -24.15 3.55 -36.21
N ALA A 423 -25.36 3.25 -36.71
CA ALA A 423 -25.97 4.00 -37.81
C ALA A 423 -26.42 5.43 -37.42
N SER A 424 -26.67 5.70 -36.13
CA SER A 424 -27.07 7.02 -35.64
C SER A 424 -25.90 7.99 -35.41
N LEU A 425 -24.69 7.47 -35.26
CA LEU A 425 -23.55 8.26 -34.79
C LEU A 425 -23.14 9.36 -35.75
N ASP A 426 -23.12 9.10 -37.06
CA ASP A 426 -22.65 10.09 -38.05
C ASP A 426 -23.45 11.40 -37.96
N GLU A 427 -24.78 11.31 -38.03
CA GLU A 427 -25.66 12.48 -37.95
C GLU A 427 -25.66 13.12 -36.57
N THR A 428 -25.59 12.30 -35.50
CA THR A 428 -25.51 12.79 -34.11
C THR A 428 -24.26 13.64 -33.89
N LEU A 429 -23.09 13.14 -34.29
CA LEU A 429 -21.81 13.82 -34.12
C LEU A 429 -21.77 15.11 -34.96
N LYS A 430 -22.23 15.04 -36.21
CA LYS A 430 -22.32 16.20 -37.10
C LYS A 430 -23.17 17.32 -36.50
N GLN A 431 -24.36 17.01 -35.99
CA GLN A 431 -25.26 18.01 -35.41
C GLN A 431 -24.72 18.59 -34.11
N LEU A 432 -24.25 17.76 -33.17
CA LEU A 432 -23.67 18.25 -31.91
C LEU A 432 -22.41 19.11 -32.16
N LYS A 433 -21.54 18.74 -33.09
CA LYS A 433 -20.40 19.57 -33.50
C LYS A 433 -20.83 20.91 -34.07
N SER A 434 -21.85 20.93 -34.93
CA SER A 434 -22.37 22.18 -35.50
C SER A 434 -22.93 23.13 -34.42
N GLN A 435 -23.36 22.57 -33.29
CA GLN A 435 -23.80 23.32 -32.11
C GLN A 435 -22.66 23.71 -31.16
N GLY A 436 -21.42 23.34 -31.46
CA GLY A 436 -20.23 23.69 -30.68
C GLY A 436 -19.98 22.81 -29.45
N TYR A 437 -20.48 21.57 -29.43
CA TYR A 437 -20.15 20.63 -28.35
C TYR A 437 -18.74 20.08 -28.48
N GLU A 438 -18.01 20.09 -27.36
CA GLU A 438 -16.78 19.31 -27.14
C GLU A 438 -17.15 17.92 -26.62
N PHE A 439 -16.59 16.89 -27.24
CA PHE A 439 -16.79 15.50 -26.85
C PHE A 439 -15.69 15.08 -25.89
N VAL A 440 -16.10 14.61 -24.71
CA VAL A 440 -15.19 14.34 -23.60
C VAL A 440 -15.43 12.94 -23.07
N THR A 441 -14.37 12.32 -22.56
CA THR A 441 -14.47 11.17 -21.66
C THR A 441 -15.08 11.59 -20.31
N ILE A 442 -15.49 10.62 -19.48
CA ILE A 442 -15.96 10.90 -18.12
C ILE A 442 -14.87 11.57 -17.28
N ASP A 443 -13.62 11.12 -17.38
CA ASP A 443 -12.51 11.73 -16.64
C ASP A 443 -12.30 13.19 -17.07
N GLU A 444 -12.34 13.49 -18.38
CA GLU A 444 -12.24 14.86 -18.92
C GLU A 444 -13.43 15.76 -18.53
N LEU A 445 -14.63 15.18 -18.43
CA LEU A 445 -15.86 15.90 -18.07
C LEU A 445 -15.75 16.52 -16.68
N TYR A 446 -15.23 15.76 -15.71
CA TYR A 446 -15.07 16.21 -14.33
C TYR A 446 -13.73 16.88 -14.06
N GLY A 447 -12.65 16.41 -14.71
CA GLY A 447 -11.34 17.03 -14.57
C GLY A 447 -10.69 16.86 -13.19
N GLU A 448 -11.21 15.94 -12.39
CA GLU A 448 -10.74 15.65 -11.05
C GLU A 448 -10.97 14.17 -10.71
N LYS A 449 -10.29 13.70 -9.66
CA LYS A 449 -10.45 12.31 -9.22
C LYS A 449 -11.86 12.13 -8.65
N LEU A 450 -12.62 11.21 -9.25
CA LEU A 450 -13.96 10.89 -8.81
C LEU A 450 -13.94 10.08 -7.50
N GLN A 451 -15.00 10.25 -6.71
CA GLN A 451 -15.11 9.69 -5.38
C GLN A 451 -15.76 8.30 -5.41
N ILE A 452 -15.13 7.31 -4.76
CA ILE A 452 -15.72 5.98 -4.59
C ILE A 452 -16.97 6.07 -3.69
N GLY A 453 -18.02 5.32 -4.05
CA GLY A 453 -19.31 5.33 -3.33
C GLY A 453 -20.24 6.48 -3.72
N LYS A 454 -19.80 7.37 -4.62
CA LYS A 454 -20.61 8.43 -5.22
C LYS A 454 -21.09 8.01 -6.61
N GLN A 455 -22.31 8.41 -6.95
CA GLN A 455 -22.90 8.25 -8.29
C GLN A 455 -23.09 9.60 -8.98
N TYR A 456 -22.88 9.61 -10.29
CA TYR A 456 -22.77 10.79 -11.13
C TYR A 456 -23.71 10.67 -12.33
N PHE A 457 -24.60 11.65 -12.55
CA PHE A 457 -25.61 11.61 -13.62
C PHE A 457 -25.30 12.58 -14.76
N ASP A 458 -24.72 13.74 -14.41
CA ASP A 458 -24.16 14.72 -15.33
C ASP A 458 -23.09 15.56 -14.62
N LYS A 459 -22.56 16.60 -15.27
CA LYS A 459 -21.57 17.53 -14.70
C LYS A 459 -21.96 18.09 -13.32
N THR A 460 -23.26 18.30 -13.09
CA THR A 460 -23.80 19.02 -11.93
C THR A 460 -24.49 18.11 -10.92
N GLU A 461 -25.18 17.06 -11.38
CA GLU A 461 -25.87 16.13 -10.52
C GLU A 461 -24.97 14.95 -10.14
N SER A 462 -24.61 14.91 -8.86
CA SER A 462 -23.95 13.76 -8.25
C SER A 462 -24.36 13.63 -6.78
N ARG A 463 -24.37 12.40 -6.26
CA ARG A 463 -24.76 12.13 -4.87
C ARG A 463 -24.11 10.87 -4.34
N MET A 464 -23.90 10.79 -3.03
CA MET A 464 -23.53 9.52 -2.40
C MET A 464 -24.63 8.49 -2.64
N VAL A 465 -24.23 7.25 -2.90
CA VAL A 465 -25.18 6.15 -2.92
C VAL A 465 -25.71 5.94 -1.50
N LYS A 466 -27.03 5.80 -1.39
CA LYS A 466 -27.75 5.68 -0.12
C LYS A 466 -28.04 4.24 0.24
#